data_AF-A0A3R6RL03-F1
#
_entry.id   AF-A0A3R6RL03-F1
#
_cell.length_a   1.000
_cell.length_b   1.000
_cell.length_c   1.000
_cell.angle_alpha   90.00
_cell.angle_beta   90.00
_cell.angle_gamma   90.00
#
_symmetry.space_group_name_H-M   'P 1'
#
loop_
_entity.id
_entity.type
_entity.pdbx_description
1 polymer ?
#
loop_
_entity_poly.entity_id
_entity_poly.type
_entity_poly.pdbx_seq_one_letter_code
_entity_poly.pdbx_strand_id
1 'polypeptide(L)' 'MVATKGKTKAVLNHLQAKGSITSIEAINLFGATRLSAIIFNLRKAGYMIISVPQKGVDRYGTKMQYAKYTLIK' A
#
# COMPACT_ATOMS: atom_id res chain seq x y z
N MET A 1 22.79 10.47 3.69
CA MET A 1 21.59 9.97 2.98
C MET A 1 21.39 8.50 3.35
N VAL A 2 20.43 8.19 4.22
CA VAL A 2 20.19 6.80 4.64
C VAL A 2 19.47 6.08 3.50
N ALA A 3 20.17 5.17 2.84
CA ALA A 3 19.57 4.22 1.92
C ALA A 3 18.72 3.24 2.75
N THR A 4 17.47 3.58 3.03
CA THR A 4 16.53 2.65 3.66
C THR A 4 16.20 1.55 2.66
N LYS A 5 17.07 0.54 2.53
CA LYS A 5 16.72 -0.75 1.92
C LYS A 5 15.60 -1.33 2.78
N GLY A 6 14.39 -1.38 2.25
CA GLY A 6 13.26 -1.85 3.02
C GLY A 6 11.94 -1.71 2.28
N LYS A 7 11.01 -2.61 2.62
CA LYS A 7 9.66 -2.68 2.05
C LYS A 7 8.91 -1.34 2.15
N THR A 8 9.13 -0.59 3.24
CA THR A 8 8.57 0.77 3.43
C THR A 8 8.98 1.75 2.34
N LYS A 9 10.28 1.80 1.98
CA LYS A 9 10.77 2.71 0.96
C LYS A 9 10.27 2.31 -0.43
N ALA A 10 10.24 1.01 -0.73
CA ALA A 10 9.71 0.51 -2.00
C ALA A 10 8.23 0.88 -2.18
N VAL A 11 7.41 0.69 -1.13
CA VAL A 11 5.99 1.10 -1.12
C VAL A 11 5.85 2.62 -1.26
N LEU A 12 6.65 3.41 -0.56
CA LEU A 12 6.61 4.88 -0.67
C LEU A 12 6.95 5.35 -2.09
N ASN A 13 8.02 4.83 -2.68
CA ASN A 13 8.40 5.16 -4.06
C ASN A 13 7.28 4.79 -5.04
N HIS A 14 6.65 3.62 -4.85
CA HIS A 14 5.51 3.21 -5.67
C HIS A 14 4.31 4.16 -5.51
N LEU A 15 3.97 4.54 -4.28
CA LEU A 15 2.91 5.50 -3.99
C LEU A 15 3.18 6.87 -4.65
N GLN A 16 4.42 7.36 -4.61
CA GLN A 16 4.78 8.63 -5.24
C GLN A 16 4.73 8.55 -6.78
N ALA A 17 5.14 7.42 -7.36
CA ALA A 17 5.18 7.22 -8.81
C ALA A 17 3.82 6.87 -9.43
N LYS A 18 3.00 6.05 -8.75
CA LYS A 18 1.73 5.48 -9.25
C LYS A 18 0.50 6.02 -8.54
N GLY A 19 0.67 6.74 -7.43
CA GLY A 19 -0.41 7.36 -6.67
C GLY A 19 -1.15 6.43 -5.72
N SER A 20 -1.13 5.11 -5.94
CA SER A 20 -1.87 4.17 -5.10
C SER A 20 -1.26 2.78 -5.06
N ILE A 21 -1.65 1.97 -4.07
CA ILE A 21 -1.26 0.57 -3.94
C ILE A 21 -2.28 -0.23 -3.12
N THR A 22 -2.45 -1.50 -3.47
CA THR A 22 -3.26 -2.49 -2.75
C THR A 22 -2.38 -3.50 -2.03
N SER A 23 -2.93 -4.22 -1.05
CA SER A 23 -2.17 -5.25 -0.30
C SER A 23 -1.60 -6.34 -1.22
N ILE A 24 -2.34 -6.76 -2.25
CA ILE A 24 -1.87 -7.80 -3.17
C ILE A 24 -0.72 -7.30 -4.05
N GLU A 25 -0.79 -6.06 -4.55
CA GLU A 25 0.31 -5.44 -5.31
C GLU A 25 1.56 -5.31 -4.43
N ALA A 26 1.42 -4.90 -3.17
CA ALA A 26 2.55 -4.77 -2.27
C ALA A 26 3.22 -6.11 -1.94
N ILE A 27 2.43 -7.19 -1.82
CA ILE A 27 2.93 -8.56 -1.66
C ILE A 27 3.67 -9.01 -2.92
N ASN A 28 3.05 -8.88 -4.09
CA ASN A 28 3.58 -9.39 -5.35
C ASN A 28 4.84 -8.63 -5.80
N LEU A 29 4.87 -7.30 -5.63
CA LEU A 29 5.98 -6.46 -6.10
C LEU A 29 7.13 -6.38 -5.09
N PHE A 30 6.83 -6.37 -3.79
CA PHE A 30 7.81 -6.01 -2.75
C PHE A 30 7.91 -7.02 -1.59
N GLY A 31 7.12 -8.10 -1.61
CA GLY A 31 7.03 -9.04 -0.48
C GLY A 31 6.49 -8.40 0.79
N ALA A 32 5.71 -7.32 0.69
CA ALA A 32 5.20 -6.54 1.81
C ALA A 32 3.86 -7.07 2.33
N THR A 33 3.92 -8.18 3.07
CA THR A 33 2.74 -8.87 3.63
C THR A 33 1.96 -8.05 4.66
N ARG A 34 2.60 -7.08 5.33
CA ARG A 34 1.95 -6.15 6.28
C ARG A 34 1.92 -4.72 5.73
N LEU A 35 1.27 -4.52 4.58
CA LEU A 35 1.14 -3.19 3.97
C LEU A 35 0.50 -2.18 4.93
N SER A 36 -0.53 -2.56 5.68
CA SER A 36 -1.20 -1.67 6.64
C SER A 36 -0.26 -1.04 7.68
N ALA A 37 0.72 -1.81 8.19
CA ALA A 37 1.73 -1.32 9.12
C ALA A 37 2.69 -0.32 8.46
N ILE A 38 3.05 -0.55 7.19
CA ILE A 38 3.85 0.39 6.40
C ILE A 38 3.08 1.71 6.21
N ILE A 39 1.82 1.64 5.80
CA ILE A 39 0.98 2.83 5.60
C ILE A 39 0.80 3.59 6.91
N PHE A 40 0.62 2.90 8.04
CA PHE A 40 0.55 3.53 9.37
C PHE A 40 1.81 4.34 9.69
N ASN A 41 2.99 3.78 9.44
CA ASN A 41 4.26 4.49 9.65
C ASN A 41 4.43 5.67 8.69
N LEU A 42 4.00 5.55 7.43
CA LEU A 42 4.04 6.65 6.46
C LEU A 42 3.09 7.79 6.85
N ARG A 43 1.88 7.48 7.34
CA ARG A 43 0.97 8.49 7.88
C ARG A 43 1.59 9.22 9.07
N LYS A 44 2.23 8.49 10.00
CA LYS A 44 2.98 9.10 11.11
C LYS A 44 4.14 9.98 10.64
N ALA A 45 4.76 9.65 9.51
CA ALA A 45 5.81 10.46 8.90
C ALA A 45 5.29 11.67 8.10
N GLY A 46 3.97 11.92 8.09
CA GLY A 46 3.35 13.09 7.47
C GLY A 46 2.82 12.87 6.05
N TYR A 47 2.90 11.66 5.50
CA TYR A 47 2.33 11.38 4.18
C TYR A 47 0.80 11.26 4.27
N MET A 48 0.08 12.11 3.53
CA MET A 48 -1.37 12.07 3.46
C MET A 48 -1.83 10.91 2.56
N ILE A 49 -2.12 9.76 3.17
CA ILE A 49 -2.55 8.56 2.46
C ILE A 49 -3.95 8.16 2.91
N ILE A 50 -4.92 8.18 2.00
CA ILE A 50 -6.30 7.76 2.28
C ILE A 50 -6.50 6.27 1.98
N SER A 51 -7.48 5.65 2.64
CA SER A 51 -7.91 4.28 2.39
C SER A 51 -9.22 4.30 1.62
N VAL A 52 -9.22 3.83 0.38
CA VAL A 52 -10.43 3.72 -0.45
C VAL A 52 -10.87 2.26 -0.50
N PRO A 53 -12.09 1.90 -0.06
CA PRO A 53 -12.58 0.54 -0.20
C PRO A 53 -12.78 0.21 -1.68
N GLN A 54 -12.35 -0.98 -2.09
CA GLN A 54 -12.53 -1.53 -3.43
C GLN A 54 -13.27 -2.85 -3.34
N LYS A 55 -14.19 -3.09 -4.26
CA LYS A 55 -14.87 -4.37 -4.40
C LYS A 55 -14.01 -5.30 -5.26
N GLY A 56 -14.01 -6.57 -4.92
CA GLY A 56 -13.36 -7.60 -5.70
C GLY A 56 -13.99 -8.95 -5.48
N VAL A 57 -13.35 -9.97 -6.01
CA VAL A 57 -13.71 -11.36 -5.83
C VAL A 57 -12.47 -12.08 -5.31
N ASP A 58 -12.64 -12.92 -4.30
CA ASP A 58 -11.55 -13.74 -3.79
C ASP A 58 -11.29 -14.95 -4.72
N ARG A 59 -10.36 -15.81 -4.30
CA ARG A 59 -9.97 -17.00 -5.07
C ARG A 59 -11.06 -18.07 -5.15
N TYR A 60 -12.10 -17.96 -4.31
CA TYR A 60 -13.21 -18.89 -4.23
C TYR A 60 -14.49 -18.35 -4.88
N GLY A 61 -14.41 -17.19 -5.55
CA GLY A 61 -15.57 -16.58 -6.21
C GLY A 61 -16.45 -15.73 -5.29
N THR A 62 -16.05 -15.51 -4.04
CA THR A 62 -16.83 -14.74 -3.06
C THR A 62 -16.55 -13.25 -3.23
N LYS A 63 -17.62 -12.44 -3.25
CA LYS A 63 -17.48 -10.97 -3.26
C LYS A 63 -16.79 -10.52 -1.98
N MET A 64 -15.74 -9.72 -2.11
CA MET A 64 -15.01 -9.16 -0.99
C MET A 64 -14.79 -7.66 -1.16
N GLN A 65 -14.41 -7.01 -0.06
CA GLN A 65 -13.90 -5.65 -0.07
C GLN A 65 -12.47 -5.64 0.45
N TYR A 66 -11.61 -4.86 -0.20
CA TYR A 66 -10.22 -4.66 0.21
C TYR A 66 -9.85 -3.18 0.12
N ALA A 67 -8.81 -2.78 0.83
CA ALA A 67 -8.35 -1.39 0.85
C ALA A 67 -7.38 -1.12 -0.30
N LYS A 68 -7.61 -0.02 -1.01
CA LYS A 68 -6.64 0.63 -1.90
C LYS A 68 -6.15 1.91 -1.23
N TYR A 69 -4.86 1.99 -0.97
CA TYR A 69 -4.24 3.15 -0.35
C TYR A 69 -3.82 4.14 -1.43
N THR A 70 -4.24 5.40 -1.30
CA THR A 70 -3.95 6.44 -2.31
C THR A 70 -3.26 7.62 -1.64
N LEU A 71 -2.14 8.05 -2.22
CA LEU A 71 -1.40 9.22 -1.80
C LEU A 71 -2.09 10.48 -2.34
N ILE A 72 -2.44 11.40 -1.44
CA ILE A 72 -2.96 12.72 -1.76
C ILE A 72 -1.76 13.67 -1.89
N LYS A 73 -1.76 14.46 -2.98
CA LYS A 73 -0.77 15.49 -3.23
C LYS A 73 -1.25 16.83 -2.67
#